data_AF-A0A525C4U9-F1
#
_entry.id   AF-A0A525C4U9-F1
#
_cell.length_a   1.000
_cell.length_b   1.000
_cell.length_c   1.000
_cell.angle_alpha   90.00
_cell.angle_beta   90.00
_cell.angle_gamma   90.00
#
_symmetry.space_group_name_H-M   'P 1'
#
loop_
_entity.id
_entity.type
_entity.pdbx_description
1 polymer ?
#
loop_
_entity_poly.entity_id
_entity_poly.type
_entity_poly.pdbx_seq_one_letter_code
_entity_poly.pdbx_strand_id
1 'polypeptide(L)'
;MKQLENKIMILVAVLAWAFFLGACGAAPELAQFPSGDWELILELEQSSHWMFVDGDAALASAPEFMVADLPLSDIKQDRGGRRLRFDWNTPQMGLRFSMERMAHDRAPTAYEGSVIMKRHGDAGNVVGRVEMRPAGWLEERAKKYAADREGKTLQIKGPAGVLEGTLLVPEADKDEEAETAGGRLPLVIIVAGSGPTDRDGNSSLMTGRNNLLRQLAEGLQQHGIASFRYDKRGIGASKTPEGYDHATRVFQDNVDDLLLWQEYLAETGRFLPPVLLGHSEGSLVVIMAASQAGVADGGRPVQAVISAAGNGDRIDQQLLDQLTRVDPVLAEAAGRDLERIRRGEAPQEDHAGVRALFDPINLAYIRSWMQIDPARELAKVNVPVLILWGDREERVS
;
A
#
# COMPACT_ATOMS: atom_id res chain seq x y z
N MET A 1 16.77 -6.48 17.66
CA MET A 1 15.98 -6.40 16.41
C MET A 1 15.30 -5.03 16.29
N LYS A 2 14.30 -4.66 17.11
CA LYS A 2 13.65 -3.32 17.05
C LYS A 2 14.61 -2.11 17.04
N GLN A 3 15.68 -2.12 17.83
CA GLN A 3 16.70 -1.05 17.76
C GLN A 3 17.56 -1.06 16.48
N LEU A 4 17.73 -2.20 15.82
CA LEU A 4 18.50 -2.35 14.58
C LEU A 4 17.66 -1.86 13.39
N GLU A 5 16.35 -2.14 13.40
CA GLU A 5 15.36 -1.69 12.42
C GLU A 5 15.20 -0.16 12.45
N ASN A 6 15.05 0.46 13.63
CA ASN A 6 15.00 1.92 13.78
C ASN A 6 16.26 2.64 13.28
N LYS A 7 17.40 1.93 13.26
CA LYS A 7 18.72 2.45 12.85
C LYS A 7 18.95 2.35 11.34
N ILE A 8 18.35 1.35 10.69
CA ILE A 8 18.31 1.17 9.23
C ILE A 8 17.43 2.24 8.59
N MET A 9 16.35 2.66 9.28
CA MET A 9 15.47 3.74 8.83
C MET A 9 16.16 5.10 8.75
N ILE A 10 17.03 5.42 9.70
CA ILE A 10 17.81 6.66 9.65
C ILE A 10 18.78 6.65 8.46
N LEU A 11 19.40 5.50 8.18
CA LEU A 11 20.24 5.32 6.99
C LEU A 11 19.44 5.53 5.69
N VAL A 12 18.23 4.99 5.58
CA VAL A 12 17.37 5.20 4.40
C VAL A 12 16.95 6.67 4.27
N ALA A 13 16.66 7.36 5.37
CA ALA A 13 16.33 8.80 5.38
C ALA A 13 17.54 9.69 5.01
N VAL A 14 18.74 9.35 5.48
CA VAL A 14 19.99 10.02 5.06
C VAL A 14 20.24 9.82 3.57
N LEU A 15 20.01 8.61 3.07
CA LEU A 15 20.12 8.29 1.65
C LEU A 15 18.98 8.93 0.82
N ALA A 16 17.81 9.21 1.38
CA ALA A 16 16.80 10.03 0.71
C ALA A 16 17.25 11.47 0.53
N TRP A 17 17.88 12.00 1.58
CA TRP A 17 18.10 13.43 1.72
C TRP A 17 19.41 13.91 1.09
N ALA A 18 20.48 13.11 1.15
CA ALA A 18 21.73 13.39 0.44
C ALA A 18 21.53 13.49 -1.10
N PHE A 19 20.46 12.88 -1.62
CA PHE A 19 20.11 12.88 -3.04
C PHE A 19 19.21 14.06 -3.42
N PHE A 20 18.36 14.55 -2.50
CA PHE A 20 17.56 15.77 -2.65
C PHE A 20 18.39 17.02 -2.98
N LEU A 21 19.52 17.22 -2.29
CA LEU A 21 20.40 18.37 -2.55
C LEU A 21 21.15 18.28 -3.88
N GLY A 22 21.40 17.06 -4.37
CA GLY A 22 22.05 16.82 -5.65
C GLY A 22 21.16 17.09 -6.86
N ALA A 23 19.84 17.00 -6.70
CA ALA A 23 18.84 17.30 -7.72
C ALA A 23 18.39 18.78 -7.69
N CYS A 24 18.32 19.42 -6.51
CA CYS A 24 17.89 20.82 -6.36
C CYS A 24 18.96 21.89 -6.59
N GLY A 25 20.23 21.54 -6.86
CA GLY A 25 21.27 22.51 -7.20
C GLY A 25 21.62 23.55 -6.12
N ALA A 26 21.19 23.35 -4.87
CA ALA A 26 21.26 24.35 -3.80
C ALA A 26 22.59 24.40 -3.02
N ALA A 27 23.62 23.69 -3.47
CA ALA A 27 25.00 23.87 -2.99
C ALA A 27 25.97 23.80 -4.18
N PRO A 28 26.68 24.87 -4.54
CA PRO A 28 27.51 24.92 -5.76
C PRO A 28 28.73 23.97 -5.74
N GLU A 29 28.97 23.24 -4.64
CA GLU A 29 30.03 22.24 -4.52
C GLU A 29 29.54 20.78 -4.47
N LEU A 30 28.22 20.52 -4.43
CA LEU A 30 27.65 19.17 -4.54
C LEU A 30 27.27 18.88 -6.00
N ALA A 31 27.66 17.72 -6.52
CA ALA A 31 27.49 17.39 -7.94
C ALA A 31 26.01 17.36 -8.37
N GLN A 32 25.73 17.86 -9.58
CA GLN A 32 24.43 17.75 -10.24
C GLN A 32 24.14 16.27 -10.56
N PHE A 33 23.11 15.71 -9.93
CA PHE A 33 22.59 14.40 -10.31
C PHE A 33 21.78 14.51 -11.61
N PRO A 34 21.65 13.43 -12.41
CA PRO A 34 20.81 13.48 -13.60
C PRO A 34 19.35 13.65 -13.18
N SER A 35 18.66 14.63 -13.79
CA SER A 35 17.22 14.87 -13.59
C SER A 35 16.38 13.67 -14.04
N GLY A 36 15.38 13.29 -13.24
CA GLY A 36 14.43 12.22 -13.54
C GLY A 36 14.03 11.43 -12.30
N ASP A 37 13.13 10.48 -12.46
CA ASP A 37 12.66 9.62 -11.36
C ASP A 37 13.68 8.51 -11.09
N TRP A 38 13.88 8.14 -9.82
CA TRP A 38 14.87 7.16 -9.40
C TRP A 38 14.31 6.14 -8.40
N GLU A 39 14.78 4.89 -8.50
CA GLU A 39 14.55 3.81 -7.55
C GLU A 39 15.88 3.44 -6.87
N LEU A 40 15.88 3.35 -5.54
CA LEU A 40 16.95 2.80 -4.72
C LEU A 40 16.47 1.53 -4.02
N ILE A 41 17.33 0.51 -3.99
CA ILE A 41 17.11 -0.78 -3.32
C ILE A 41 18.27 -1.01 -2.35
N LEU A 42 17.96 -1.26 -1.09
CA LEU A 42 18.90 -1.60 -0.03
C LEU A 42 18.60 -3.02 0.47
N GLU A 43 19.55 -3.93 0.28
CA GLU A 43 19.48 -5.30 0.77
C GLU A 43 20.41 -5.46 1.97
N LEU A 44 19.84 -5.83 3.11
CA LEU A 44 20.52 -6.20 4.35
C LEU A 44 20.28 -7.69 4.63
N GLU A 45 21.07 -8.28 5.52
CA GLU A 45 21.11 -9.74 5.74
C GLU A 45 19.75 -10.45 5.83
N GLN A 46 18.70 -9.80 6.35
CA GLN A 46 17.34 -10.36 6.45
C GLN A 46 16.22 -9.41 5.98
N SER A 47 16.54 -8.26 5.39
CA SER A 47 15.54 -7.26 5.01
C SER A 47 15.91 -6.53 3.72
N SER A 48 14.89 -6.18 2.93
CA SER A 48 15.04 -5.35 1.73
C SER A 48 14.21 -4.08 1.92
N HIS A 49 14.83 -2.94 1.67
CA HIS A 49 14.21 -1.62 1.76
C HIS A 49 14.33 -0.93 0.40
N TRP A 50 13.35 -0.10 0.04
CA TRP A 50 13.43 0.67 -1.20
C TRP A 50 13.04 2.13 -1.00
N MET A 51 13.39 2.95 -1.98
CA MET A 51 13.03 4.35 -2.04
C MET A 51 12.84 4.79 -3.47
N PHE A 52 11.78 5.54 -3.71
CA PHE A 52 11.46 6.19 -4.95
C PHE A 52 11.68 7.70 -4.77
N VAL A 53 12.30 8.35 -5.75
CA VAL A 53 12.52 9.80 -5.75
C VAL A 53 11.91 10.33 -7.05
N ASP A 54 10.97 11.26 -6.93
CA ASP A 54 10.30 11.96 -8.03
C ASP A 54 10.47 13.46 -7.79
N GLY A 55 11.22 14.13 -8.67
CA GLY A 55 11.52 15.54 -8.55
C GLY A 55 12.10 15.93 -7.18
N ASP A 56 11.30 16.68 -6.40
CA ASP A 56 11.56 17.14 -5.04
C ASP A 56 10.73 16.38 -3.98
N ALA A 57 10.39 15.13 -4.23
CA ALA A 57 9.70 14.24 -3.31
C ALA A 57 10.38 12.86 -3.28
N ALA A 58 10.36 12.19 -2.12
CA ALA A 58 10.85 10.82 -1.98
C ALA A 58 9.89 9.96 -1.15
N LEU A 59 9.59 8.76 -1.65
CA LEU A 59 8.75 7.75 -1.01
C LEU A 59 9.60 6.53 -0.67
N ALA A 60 9.72 6.18 0.61
CA ALA A 60 10.51 5.04 1.05
C ALA A 60 9.65 3.92 1.64
N SER A 61 10.09 2.67 1.44
CA SER A 61 9.51 1.49 2.07
C SER A 61 9.89 1.44 3.53
N ALA A 62 8.95 1.86 4.35
CA ALA A 62 9.01 1.62 5.78
C ALA A 62 8.21 0.34 6.09
N PRO A 63 8.84 -0.78 6.46
CA PRO A 63 8.27 -1.53 7.56
C PRO A 63 8.52 -0.65 8.79
N GLU A 64 7.47 0.06 9.21
CA GLU A 64 7.43 0.86 10.44
C GLU A 64 8.22 2.17 10.31
N PHE A 65 7.46 3.27 10.10
CA PHE A 65 8.00 4.62 9.95
C PHE A 65 8.85 5.00 11.17
N MET A 66 9.87 5.84 10.97
CA MET A 66 10.58 6.64 11.98
C MET A 66 11.34 7.73 11.20
N VAL A 67 11.12 9.00 11.53
CA VAL A 67 11.80 10.17 10.95
C VAL A 67 12.94 10.60 11.90
N ALA A 68 14.07 11.08 11.37
CA ALA A 68 15.18 11.57 12.18
C ALA A 68 15.77 12.88 11.64
N ASP A 69 16.17 13.78 12.55
CA ASP A 69 16.87 15.04 12.27
C ASP A 69 18.38 14.80 12.08
N LEU A 70 18.94 15.31 10.98
CA LEU A 70 20.34 15.10 10.59
C LEU A 70 21.02 16.43 10.25
N PRO A 71 22.11 16.82 10.93
CA PRO A 71 22.86 18.03 10.61
C PRO A 71 23.75 17.82 9.36
N LEU A 72 23.63 18.77 8.43
CA LEU A 72 24.07 18.65 7.03
C LEU A 72 25.57 18.80 6.78
N SER A 73 26.32 19.23 7.79
CA SER A 73 27.74 19.58 7.70
C SER A 73 28.69 18.37 7.55
N ASP A 74 28.19 17.15 7.72
CA ASP A 74 29.02 15.96 7.93
C ASP A 74 29.17 15.06 6.69
N ILE A 75 28.50 15.40 5.57
CA ILE A 75 28.54 14.66 4.29
C ILE A 75 29.78 15.06 3.47
N LYS A 76 30.53 14.09 2.89
CA LYS A 76 31.75 14.35 2.07
C LYS A 76 31.74 13.58 0.74
N GLN A 77 31.84 14.27 -0.41
CA GLN A 77 31.87 13.67 -1.75
C GLN A 77 33.28 13.71 -2.38
N ASP A 78 33.58 12.79 -3.32
CA ASP A 78 34.79 12.85 -4.15
C ASP A 78 34.62 13.81 -5.36
N ARG A 79 35.74 14.36 -5.85
CA ARG A 79 35.73 15.25 -7.03
C ARG A 79 35.49 14.42 -8.28
N GLY A 80 34.24 14.42 -8.76
CA GLY A 80 33.85 13.85 -10.04
C GLY A 80 32.57 13.00 -10.03
N GLY A 81 31.95 12.79 -8.86
CA GLY A 81 30.65 12.10 -8.74
C GLY A 81 30.67 10.63 -9.15
N ARG A 82 31.87 10.03 -9.29
CA ARG A 82 32.03 8.61 -9.65
C ARG A 82 31.87 7.69 -8.45
N ARG A 83 32.23 8.17 -7.26
CA ARG A 83 32.13 7.43 -6.03
C ARG A 83 31.47 8.27 -4.96
N LEU A 84 30.34 7.80 -4.45
CA LEU A 84 29.66 8.43 -3.33
C LEU A 84 30.12 7.73 -2.07
N ARG A 85 30.66 8.49 -1.11
CA ARG A 85 30.95 7.98 0.24
C ARG A 85 30.29 8.86 1.26
N PHE A 86 29.78 8.23 2.32
CA PHE A 86 29.20 8.95 3.43
C PHE A 86 29.56 8.23 4.72
N ASP A 87 30.12 8.97 5.67
CA ASP A 87 30.48 8.47 6.99
C ASP A 87 29.69 9.29 8.02
N TRP A 88 28.82 8.64 8.78
CA TRP A 88 28.04 9.26 9.85
C TRP A 88 28.30 8.57 11.17
N ASN A 89 28.76 9.33 12.15
CA ASN A 89 29.05 8.80 13.48
C ASN A 89 28.23 9.54 14.52
N THR A 90 27.44 8.78 15.27
CA THR A 90 26.74 9.19 16.48
C THR A 90 27.43 8.55 17.69
N PRO A 91 27.20 9.04 18.92
CA PRO A 91 27.73 8.40 20.13
C PRO A 91 27.37 6.90 20.26
N GLN A 92 26.26 6.46 19.63
CA GLN A 92 25.79 5.08 19.70
C GLN A 92 26.16 4.22 18.47
N MET A 93 26.55 4.81 17.34
CA MET A 93 26.78 4.07 16.08
C MET A 93 27.64 4.85 15.07
N GLY A 94 28.47 4.14 14.32
CA GLY A 94 29.06 4.60 13.05
C GLY A 94 28.42 3.93 11.84
N LEU A 95 28.14 4.71 10.81
CA LEU A 95 27.58 4.27 9.53
C LEU A 95 28.55 4.69 8.42
N ARG A 96 28.89 3.75 7.54
CA ARG A 96 29.69 4.01 6.34
C ARG A 96 28.98 3.50 5.11
N PHE A 97 28.86 4.37 4.13
CA PHE A 97 28.26 4.10 2.84
C PHE A 97 29.27 4.28 1.72
N SER A 98 29.23 3.43 0.70
CA SER A 98 30.05 3.58 -0.50
C SER A 98 29.33 3.04 -1.73
N MET A 99 29.15 3.87 -2.76
CA MET A 99 28.61 3.49 -4.06
C MET A 99 29.53 3.91 -5.21
N GLU A 100 29.46 3.17 -6.31
CA GLU A 100 30.16 3.45 -7.56
C GLU A 100 29.19 3.50 -8.72
N ARG A 101 29.46 4.43 -9.63
CA ARG A 101 28.70 4.59 -10.88
C ARG A 101 29.03 3.44 -11.84
N MET A 102 28.01 2.72 -12.28
CA MET A 102 28.14 1.65 -13.27
C MET A 102 28.11 2.24 -14.69
N ALA A 103 29.03 1.79 -15.54
CA ALA A 103 29.00 2.05 -16.98
C ALA A 103 28.39 0.82 -17.67
N HIS A 104 27.13 0.90 -18.10
CA HIS A 104 26.51 -0.15 -18.93
C HIS A 104 26.26 0.37 -20.34
N ASP A 105 26.58 -0.44 -21.35
CA ASP A 105 26.52 -0.06 -22.78
C ASP A 105 25.10 0.14 -23.33
N ARG A 106 24.04 -0.20 -22.58
CA ARG A 106 22.64 0.00 -22.98
C ARG A 106 21.76 0.20 -21.74
N ALA A 107 21.12 1.39 -21.61
CA ALA A 107 20.23 1.87 -20.53
C ALA A 107 20.90 2.74 -19.42
N PRO A 108 20.16 3.65 -18.74
CA PRO A 108 20.72 4.86 -18.12
C PRO A 108 21.52 4.57 -16.84
N THR A 109 22.39 5.52 -16.48
CA THR A 109 23.32 5.48 -15.34
C THR A 109 22.73 4.79 -14.11
N ALA A 110 23.30 3.67 -13.68
CA ALA A 110 22.97 3.00 -12.41
C ALA A 110 24.15 3.10 -11.43
N TYR A 111 23.89 2.95 -10.13
CA TYR A 111 24.92 2.92 -9.09
C TYR A 111 24.77 1.66 -8.25
N GLU A 112 25.89 1.06 -7.87
CA GLU A 112 25.91 -0.09 -6.97
C GLU A 112 26.94 0.11 -5.86
N GLY A 113 26.66 -0.41 -4.68
CA GLY A 113 27.53 -0.19 -3.53
C GLY A 113 27.27 -1.10 -2.35
N SER A 114 27.92 -0.75 -1.24
CA SER A 114 27.75 -1.41 0.04
C SER A 114 27.47 -0.40 1.15
N VAL A 115 26.76 -0.87 2.17
CA VAL A 115 26.61 -0.18 3.43
C VAL A 115 27.22 -1.01 4.56
N ILE A 116 27.92 -0.34 5.47
CA ILE A 116 28.50 -0.93 6.66
C ILE A 116 27.99 -0.15 7.86
N MET A 117 27.24 -0.83 8.72
CA MET A 117 26.78 -0.27 9.99
C MET A 117 27.58 -0.88 11.13
N LYS A 118 28.21 -0.02 11.94
CA LYS A 118 29.01 -0.37 13.12
C LYS A 118 28.36 0.15 14.38
N ARG A 119 27.99 -0.72 15.30
CA ARG A 119 27.49 -0.30 16.62
C ARG A 119 28.65 -0.10 17.59
N HIS A 120 28.67 1.02 18.32
CA HIS A 120 29.65 1.19 19.39
C HIS A 120 29.27 0.29 20.58
N GLY A 121 30.10 -0.70 20.91
CA GLY A 121 29.92 -1.61 22.05
C GLY A 121 29.42 -3.02 21.73
N ASP A 122 29.02 -3.32 20.48
CA ASP A 122 28.73 -4.68 20.00
C ASP A 122 29.80 -5.13 18.99
N ALA A 123 30.09 -6.44 18.91
CA ALA A 123 31.18 -6.98 18.10
C ALA A 123 30.85 -7.22 16.61
N GLY A 124 29.63 -6.88 16.15
CA GLY A 124 29.17 -7.17 14.78
C GLY A 124 29.00 -5.93 13.90
N ASN A 125 29.50 -5.99 12.67
CA ASN A 125 29.12 -5.05 11.61
C ASN A 125 27.94 -5.65 10.84
N VAL A 126 26.94 -4.86 10.49
CA VAL A 126 25.93 -5.26 9.48
C VAL A 126 26.41 -4.75 8.13
N VAL A 127 26.51 -5.64 7.15
CA VAL A 127 26.93 -5.32 5.79
C VAL A 127 25.76 -5.55 4.84
N GLY A 128 25.45 -4.57 4.01
CA GLY A 128 24.40 -4.64 3.01
C GLY A 128 24.85 -4.21 1.62
N ARG A 129 24.03 -4.51 0.62
CA ARG A 129 24.18 -4.07 -0.77
C ARG A 129 23.18 -2.95 -1.06
N VAL A 130 23.60 -1.95 -1.83
CA VAL A 130 22.72 -0.89 -2.31
C VAL A 130 22.79 -0.82 -3.84
N GLU A 131 21.64 -0.69 -4.49
CA GLU A 131 21.49 -0.52 -5.93
C GLU A 131 20.61 0.70 -6.21
N MET A 132 20.93 1.49 -7.23
CA MET A 132 20.13 2.64 -7.67
C MET A 132 20.02 2.71 -9.18
N ARG A 133 18.81 3.03 -9.69
CA ARG A 133 18.48 3.02 -11.12
C ARG A 133 17.33 3.99 -11.47
N PRO A 134 17.16 4.38 -12.75
CA PRO A 134 16.05 5.23 -13.20
C PRO A 134 14.67 4.58 -13.03
N ALA A 135 13.64 5.37 -12.72
CA ALA A 135 12.29 4.88 -12.56
C ALA A 135 11.53 4.84 -13.90
N GLY A 136 11.25 3.60 -14.31
CA GLY A 136 10.47 3.22 -15.49
C GLY A 136 10.21 1.70 -15.52
N TRP A 137 10.81 0.98 -14.56
CA TRP A 137 10.71 -0.45 -14.39
C TRP A 137 9.37 -0.89 -13.76
N LEU A 138 8.66 0.03 -13.09
CA LEU A 138 7.34 -0.19 -12.49
C LEU A 138 6.23 -0.45 -13.52
N GLU A 139 6.20 0.27 -14.65
CA GLU A 139 5.22 0.01 -15.71
C GLU A 139 5.47 -1.33 -16.41
N GLU A 140 6.74 -1.68 -16.68
CA GLU A 140 7.09 -2.98 -17.27
C GLU A 140 6.84 -4.14 -16.30
N ARG A 141 7.08 -3.95 -14.99
CA ARG A 141 6.67 -4.91 -13.95
C ARG A 141 5.15 -5.05 -13.88
N ALA A 142 4.41 -3.95 -13.83
CA ALA A 142 2.95 -3.98 -13.75
C ALA A 142 2.35 -4.74 -14.96
N LYS A 143 2.90 -4.53 -16.16
CA LYS A 143 2.55 -5.29 -17.38
C LYS A 143 2.94 -6.77 -17.26
N LYS A 144 4.17 -7.07 -16.85
CA LYS A 144 4.66 -8.45 -16.68
C LYS A 144 3.84 -9.25 -15.67
N TYR A 145 3.39 -8.63 -14.59
CA TYR A 145 2.68 -9.33 -13.51
C TYR A 145 1.16 -9.37 -13.66
N ALA A 146 0.58 -8.57 -14.55
CA ALA A 146 -0.82 -8.72 -14.94
C ALA A 146 -1.05 -10.01 -15.77
N ALA A 147 0.01 -10.53 -16.42
CA ALA A 147 -0.07 -11.65 -17.36
C ALA A 147 -0.29 -13.04 -16.72
N ASP A 148 -0.06 -13.21 -15.41
CA ASP A 148 -0.14 -14.50 -14.70
C ASP A 148 -1.45 -14.72 -13.93
N ARG A 149 -2.49 -13.91 -14.15
CA ARG A 149 -3.76 -14.01 -13.42
C ARG A 149 -4.62 -15.17 -13.97
N GLU A 150 -4.69 -16.26 -13.22
CA GLU A 150 -5.63 -17.34 -13.50
C GLU A 150 -7.08 -16.91 -13.17
N GLY A 151 -8.02 -17.36 -14.01
CA GLY A 151 -9.46 -17.11 -13.87
C GLY A 151 -10.07 -16.31 -15.02
N LYS A 152 -11.39 -16.15 -14.98
CA LYS A 152 -12.14 -15.38 -15.97
C LYS A 152 -12.11 -13.90 -15.59
N THR A 153 -11.59 -13.06 -16.48
CA THR A 153 -11.68 -11.60 -16.34
C THR A 153 -13.12 -11.15 -16.60
N LEU A 154 -13.65 -10.34 -15.69
CA LEU A 154 -14.96 -9.71 -15.80
C LEU A 154 -14.78 -8.19 -15.78
N GLN A 155 -15.59 -7.48 -16.55
CA GLN A 155 -15.59 -6.01 -16.60
C GLN A 155 -17.02 -5.50 -16.49
N ILE A 156 -17.22 -4.47 -15.68
CA ILE A 156 -18.47 -3.72 -15.61
C ILE A 156 -18.19 -2.23 -15.78
N LYS A 157 -19.21 -1.50 -16.23
CA LYS A 157 -19.17 -0.04 -16.25
C LYS A 157 -19.51 0.46 -14.85
N GLY A 158 -18.52 1.00 -14.15
CA GLY A 158 -18.69 1.69 -12.88
C GLY A 158 -19.00 3.18 -13.05
N PRO A 159 -19.25 3.90 -11.95
CA PRO A 159 -19.62 5.32 -11.96
C PRO A 159 -18.50 6.23 -12.50
N ALA A 160 -17.26 5.80 -12.32
CA ALA A 160 -16.05 6.55 -12.63
C ALA A 160 -15.16 5.87 -13.68
N GLY A 161 -15.71 4.98 -14.52
CA GLY A 161 -14.96 4.25 -15.54
C GLY A 161 -15.18 2.75 -15.49
N VAL A 162 -14.25 1.98 -16.04
CA VAL A 162 -14.36 0.51 -16.08
C VAL A 162 -13.82 -0.07 -14.78
N LEU A 163 -14.64 -0.91 -14.14
CA LEU A 163 -14.19 -1.78 -13.07
C LEU A 163 -13.87 -3.14 -13.66
N GLU A 164 -12.76 -3.73 -13.22
CA GLU A 164 -12.35 -5.05 -13.64
C GLU A 164 -12.09 -5.95 -12.43
N GLY A 165 -12.51 -7.21 -12.57
CA GLY A 165 -12.25 -8.26 -11.60
C GLY A 165 -11.92 -9.60 -12.23
N THR A 166 -11.53 -10.54 -11.38
CA THR A 166 -11.13 -11.90 -11.73
C THR A 166 -12.01 -12.86 -10.96
N LEU A 167 -12.75 -13.69 -11.69
CA LEU A 167 -13.57 -14.77 -11.18
C LEU A 167 -12.81 -16.09 -11.28
N LEU A 168 -12.64 -16.77 -10.14
CA LEU A 168 -12.23 -18.17 -10.07
C LEU A 168 -13.43 -19.02 -9.72
N VAL A 169 -13.67 -20.07 -10.51
CA VAL A 169 -14.67 -21.10 -10.25
C VAL A 169 -13.98 -22.44 -10.00
N PRO A 170 -14.60 -23.37 -9.25
CA PRO A 170 -14.03 -24.70 -9.03
C PRO A 170 -13.63 -25.37 -10.36
N GLU A 171 -12.55 -26.16 -10.33
CA GLU A 171 -12.01 -26.81 -11.54
C GLU A 171 -13.06 -27.64 -12.28
N ALA A 172 -13.95 -28.31 -11.55
CA ALA A 172 -15.05 -29.11 -12.10
C ALA A 172 -16.13 -28.28 -12.82
N ASP A 173 -16.14 -26.96 -12.64
CA ASP A 173 -17.16 -26.04 -13.16
C ASP A 173 -16.56 -25.01 -14.15
N LYS A 174 -15.34 -25.26 -14.66
CA LYS A 174 -14.68 -24.37 -15.64
C LYS A 174 -15.36 -24.36 -17.01
N ASP A 175 -15.95 -25.48 -17.42
CA ASP A 175 -16.69 -25.60 -18.67
C ASP A 175 -18.10 -25.02 -18.45
N GLU A 176 -18.40 -23.87 -19.08
CA GLU A 176 -19.70 -23.17 -18.93
C GLU A 176 -20.90 -23.98 -19.43
N GLU A 177 -20.66 -25.07 -20.16
CA GLU A 177 -21.65 -26.04 -20.65
C GLU A 177 -21.95 -27.17 -19.65
N ALA A 178 -21.12 -27.34 -18.62
CA ALA A 178 -21.55 -28.11 -17.47
C ALA A 178 -22.66 -27.28 -16.82
N GLU A 179 -23.93 -27.67 -17.03
CA GLU A 179 -24.93 -27.50 -15.99
C GLU A 179 -24.21 -27.87 -14.71
N THR A 180 -23.89 -26.88 -13.86
CA THR A 180 -23.23 -27.09 -12.56
C THR A 180 -23.79 -28.38 -12.03
N ALA A 181 -22.97 -29.42 -11.87
CA ALA A 181 -23.48 -30.79 -11.75
C ALA A 181 -24.44 -31.00 -10.54
N GLY A 182 -24.69 -29.95 -9.73
CA GLY A 182 -25.78 -29.87 -8.75
C GLY A 182 -26.32 -28.47 -8.37
N GLY A 183 -26.22 -27.41 -9.19
CA GLY A 183 -26.87 -26.10 -8.92
C GLY A 183 -25.94 -24.90 -8.55
N ARG A 184 -26.51 -23.83 -7.97
CA ARG A 184 -25.80 -22.55 -7.68
C ARG A 184 -24.53 -22.75 -6.83
N LEU A 185 -23.42 -22.13 -7.23
CA LEU A 185 -22.12 -22.24 -6.55
C LEU A 185 -22.02 -21.32 -5.32
N PRO A 186 -21.39 -21.74 -4.20
CA PRO A 186 -21.02 -20.81 -3.14
C PRO A 186 -19.97 -19.81 -3.66
N LEU A 187 -20.09 -18.54 -3.24
CA LEU A 187 -19.28 -17.43 -3.73
C LEU A 187 -18.70 -16.63 -2.57
N VAL A 188 -17.42 -16.29 -2.67
CA VAL A 188 -16.76 -15.30 -1.82
C VAL A 188 -16.32 -14.10 -2.66
N ILE A 189 -16.78 -12.89 -2.33
CA ILE A 189 -16.26 -11.66 -2.92
C ILE A 189 -15.19 -11.09 -1.97
N ILE A 190 -13.98 -10.91 -2.48
CA ILE A 190 -12.81 -10.51 -1.69
C ILE A 190 -12.42 -9.07 -2.02
N VAL A 191 -12.33 -8.22 -1.00
CA VAL A 191 -12.03 -6.79 -1.10
C VAL A 191 -10.66 -6.50 -0.50
N ALA A 192 -9.80 -5.86 -1.30
CA ALA A 192 -8.45 -5.50 -0.91
C ALA A 192 -8.39 -4.37 0.13
N GLY A 193 -7.23 -4.25 0.78
CA GLY A 193 -6.95 -3.22 1.78
C GLY A 193 -6.68 -1.84 1.19
N SER A 194 -6.20 -0.92 2.04
CA SER A 194 -6.02 0.49 1.73
C SER A 194 -5.01 0.77 0.62
N GLY A 195 -5.08 2.01 0.12
CA GLY A 195 -4.16 2.51 -0.90
C GLY A 195 -4.32 1.84 -2.27
N PRO A 196 -3.29 1.89 -3.13
CA PRO A 196 -3.33 1.33 -4.47
C PRO A 196 -3.05 -0.18 -4.47
N THR A 197 -3.76 -0.90 -3.60
CA THR A 197 -3.71 -2.36 -3.50
C THR A 197 -4.63 -2.99 -4.55
N ASP A 198 -4.06 -3.84 -5.40
CA ASP A 198 -4.77 -4.58 -6.43
C ASP A 198 -5.57 -5.77 -5.87
N ARG A 199 -6.39 -6.38 -6.72
CA ARG A 199 -7.26 -7.53 -6.40
C ARG A 199 -6.52 -8.78 -5.93
N ASP A 200 -5.21 -8.86 -6.16
CA ASP A 200 -4.38 -9.99 -5.72
C ASP A 200 -3.73 -9.71 -4.35
N GLY A 201 -3.92 -8.51 -3.79
CA GLY A 201 -3.37 -8.08 -2.50
C GLY A 201 -2.02 -7.39 -2.60
N ASN A 202 -1.61 -6.96 -3.80
CA ASN A 202 -0.33 -6.30 -4.03
C ASN A 202 -0.51 -4.80 -4.20
N SER A 203 0.31 -4.00 -3.52
CA SER A 203 0.28 -2.53 -3.63
C SER A 203 1.44 -2.03 -4.48
N SER A 204 1.20 -1.01 -5.32
CA SER A 204 2.29 -0.30 -6.01
C SER A 204 3.22 0.43 -5.04
N LEU A 205 2.77 0.68 -3.81
CA LEU A 205 3.57 1.26 -2.73
C LEU A 205 4.35 0.20 -1.93
N MET A 206 4.49 -1.04 -2.42
CA MET A 206 5.25 -2.08 -1.75
C MET A 206 6.05 -2.89 -2.78
N THR A 207 7.31 -3.19 -2.49
CA THR A 207 8.09 -4.12 -3.32
C THR A 207 7.76 -5.56 -2.99
N GLY A 208 7.66 -6.37 -4.04
CA GLY A 208 7.33 -7.79 -3.93
C GLY A 208 5.85 -8.04 -4.17
N ARG A 209 5.50 -9.32 -4.20
CA ARG A 209 4.11 -9.75 -4.34
C ARG A 209 3.84 -10.81 -3.30
N ASN A 210 3.09 -10.45 -2.26
CA ASN A 210 2.61 -11.48 -1.34
C ASN A 210 1.45 -12.28 -1.98
N ASN A 211 0.77 -11.72 -3.00
CA ASN A 211 -0.38 -12.33 -3.66
C ASN A 211 -1.41 -12.91 -2.67
N LEU A 212 -1.55 -12.33 -1.48
CA LEU A 212 -2.23 -12.98 -0.36
C LEU A 212 -3.71 -13.27 -0.70
N LEU A 213 -4.37 -12.33 -1.38
CA LEU A 213 -5.79 -12.46 -1.74
C LEU A 213 -5.97 -13.43 -2.91
N ARG A 214 -4.99 -13.47 -3.83
CA ARG A 214 -4.95 -14.47 -4.89
C ARG A 214 -4.78 -15.88 -4.34
N GLN A 215 -3.80 -16.10 -3.46
CA GLN A 215 -3.55 -17.40 -2.84
C GLN A 215 -4.77 -17.89 -2.03
N LEU A 216 -5.43 -16.97 -1.33
CA LEU A 216 -6.69 -17.28 -0.64
C LEU A 216 -7.77 -17.76 -1.62
N ALA A 217 -7.92 -17.07 -2.74
CA ALA A 217 -8.90 -17.42 -3.76
C ALA A 217 -8.60 -18.74 -4.48
N GLU A 218 -7.33 -19.04 -4.78
CA GLU A 218 -6.89 -20.34 -5.28
C GLU A 218 -7.18 -21.45 -4.25
N GLY A 219 -6.95 -21.18 -2.97
CA GLY A 219 -7.32 -22.09 -1.88
C GLY A 219 -8.83 -22.35 -1.79
N LEU A 220 -9.66 -21.31 -1.94
CA LEU A 220 -11.13 -21.44 -2.00
C LEU A 220 -11.57 -22.28 -3.21
N GLN A 221 -10.96 -22.04 -4.37
CA GLN A 221 -11.23 -22.79 -5.60
C GLN A 221 -10.96 -24.30 -5.41
N GLN A 222 -9.83 -24.64 -4.78
CA GLN A 222 -9.48 -26.04 -4.46
C GLN A 222 -10.47 -26.71 -3.50
N HIS A 223 -11.22 -25.92 -2.71
CA HIS A 223 -12.25 -26.40 -1.79
C HIS A 223 -13.67 -26.31 -2.39
N GLY A 224 -13.79 -26.12 -3.71
CA GLY A 224 -15.10 -26.09 -4.38
C GLY A 224 -15.89 -24.80 -4.16
N ILE A 225 -15.21 -23.71 -3.79
CA ILE A 225 -15.83 -22.40 -3.56
C ILE A 225 -15.39 -21.42 -4.64
N ALA A 226 -16.37 -20.81 -5.34
CA ALA A 226 -16.06 -19.74 -6.29
C ALA A 226 -15.62 -18.48 -5.54
N SER A 227 -14.71 -17.73 -6.13
CA SER A 227 -14.24 -16.47 -5.56
C SER A 227 -14.13 -15.38 -6.62
N PHE A 228 -14.45 -14.16 -6.23
CA PHE A 228 -14.32 -12.99 -7.08
C PHE A 228 -13.49 -11.93 -6.37
N ARG A 229 -12.50 -11.39 -7.08
CA ARG A 229 -11.64 -10.30 -6.60
C ARG A 229 -11.64 -9.20 -7.65
N TYR A 230 -11.66 -7.94 -7.26
CA TYR A 230 -11.69 -6.83 -8.22
C TYR A 230 -10.72 -5.71 -7.83
N ASP A 231 -10.22 -5.00 -8.84
CA ASP A 231 -9.42 -3.81 -8.59
C ASP A 231 -10.35 -2.64 -8.28
N LYS A 232 -10.05 -1.88 -7.23
CA LYS A 232 -10.74 -0.62 -6.93
C LYS A 232 -10.65 0.32 -8.14
N ARG A 233 -11.66 1.17 -8.35
CA ARG A 233 -11.64 2.19 -9.42
C ARG A 233 -10.28 2.89 -9.50
N GLY A 234 -9.69 3.03 -10.69
CA GLY A 234 -8.39 3.70 -10.89
C GLY A 234 -7.17 2.95 -10.33
N ILE A 235 -7.32 1.75 -9.77
CA ILE A 235 -6.24 0.88 -9.31
C ILE A 235 -6.11 -0.30 -10.26
N GLY A 236 -4.89 -0.78 -10.47
CA GLY A 236 -4.60 -1.95 -11.31
C GLY A 236 -5.19 -1.81 -12.73
N ALA A 237 -6.06 -2.75 -13.09
CA ALA A 237 -6.72 -2.79 -14.38
C ALA A 237 -8.09 -2.09 -14.41
N SER A 238 -8.65 -1.68 -13.26
CA SER A 238 -9.82 -0.79 -13.23
C SER A 238 -9.39 0.62 -13.63
N LYS A 239 -9.96 1.14 -14.73
CA LYS A 239 -9.54 2.42 -15.33
C LYS A 239 -10.56 3.52 -15.10
N THR A 240 -10.05 4.70 -14.78
CA THR A 240 -10.79 5.96 -14.80
C THR A 240 -10.63 6.65 -16.16
N PRO A 241 -11.59 7.49 -16.59
CA PRO A 241 -11.43 8.28 -17.81
C PRO A 241 -10.32 9.33 -17.64
N GLU A 242 -9.77 9.79 -18.77
CA GLU A 242 -8.79 10.87 -18.79
C GLU A 242 -9.36 12.13 -18.12
N GLY A 243 -8.56 12.78 -17.27
CA GLY A 243 -8.98 13.96 -16.52
C GLY A 243 -9.90 13.67 -15.32
N TYR A 244 -10.08 12.40 -14.93
CA TYR A 244 -10.81 12.08 -13.70
C TYR A 244 -10.12 12.69 -12.47
N ASP A 245 -10.85 13.49 -11.72
CA ASP A 245 -10.34 14.15 -10.52
C ASP A 245 -10.35 13.18 -9.33
N HIS A 246 -9.20 12.53 -9.10
CA HIS A 246 -9.00 11.62 -7.98
C HIS A 246 -9.15 12.31 -6.61
N ALA A 247 -8.99 13.63 -6.52
CA ALA A 247 -9.13 14.38 -5.26
C ALA A 247 -10.58 14.44 -4.76
N THR A 248 -11.56 14.13 -5.62
CA THR A 248 -12.99 14.12 -5.25
C THR A 248 -13.45 12.81 -4.61
N ARG A 249 -12.58 11.80 -4.56
CA ARG A 249 -12.95 10.48 -4.06
C ARG A 249 -13.28 10.45 -2.58
N VAL A 250 -14.24 9.61 -2.24
CA VAL A 250 -14.70 9.38 -0.88
C VAL A 250 -14.76 7.90 -0.56
N PHE A 251 -14.75 7.53 0.72
CA PHE A 251 -14.77 6.13 1.16
C PHE A 251 -15.97 5.35 0.62
N GLN A 252 -17.14 6.00 0.55
CA GLN A 252 -18.38 5.40 0.03
C GLN A 252 -18.23 4.91 -1.42
N ASP A 253 -17.33 5.51 -2.22
CA ASP A 253 -17.07 5.05 -3.59
C ASP A 253 -16.67 3.56 -3.64
N ASN A 254 -15.91 3.08 -2.65
CA ASN A 254 -15.48 1.68 -2.58
C ASN A 254 -16.65 0.74 -2.22
N VAL A 255 -17.60 1.23 -1.42
CA VAL A 255 -18.81 0.49 -1.03
C VAL A 255 -19.75 0.39 -2.24
N ASP A 256 -19.93 1.50 -2.97
CA ASP A 256 -20.76 1.54 -4.17
C ASP A 256 -20.22 0.60 -5.26
N ASP A 257 -18.90 0.58 -5.46
CA ASP A 257 -18.26 -0.35 -6.40
C ASP A 257 -18.49 -1.82 -6.02
N LEU A 258 -18.46 -2.15 -4.72
CA LEU A 258 -18.75 -3.49 -4.23
C LEU A 258 -20.20 -3.88 -4.49
N LEU A 259 -21.15 -2.99 -4.22
CA LEU A 259 -22.58 -3.22 -4.43
C LEU A 259 -22.88 -3.48 -5.92
N LEU A 260 -22.24 -2.73 -6.83
CA LEU A 260 -22.35 -2.96 -8.28
C LEU A 260 -21.84 -4.35 -8.70
N TRP A 261 -20.72 -4.80 -8.13
CA TRP A 261 -20.23 -6.16 -8.39
C TRP A 261 -21.15 -7.24 -7.82
N GLN A 262 -21.73 -7.01 -6.64
CA GLN A 262 -22.71 -7.93 -6.06
C GLN A 262 -23.95 -8.07 -6.93
N GLU A 263 -24.50 -6.96 -7.42
CA GLU A 263 -25.64 -6.94 -8.34
C GLU A 263 -25.31 -7.70 -9.63
N TYR A 264 -24.21 -7.35 -10.29
CA TYR A 264 -23.75 -8.01 -11.52
C TYR A 264 -23.59 -9.53 -11.35
N LEU A 265 -22.97 -9.98 -10.25
CA LEU A 265 -22.78 -11.41 -9.98
C LEU A 265 -24.09 -12.12 -9.63
N ALA A 266 -25.03 -11.44 -8.96
CA ALA A 266 -26.35 -11.99 -8.65
C ALA A 266 -27.18 -12.20 -9.92
N GLU A 267 -27.14 -11.26 -10.87
CA GLU A 267 -27.86 -11.34 -12.15
C GLU A 267 -27.45 -12.54 -13.02
N THR A 268 -26.23 -13.05 -12.84
CA THR A 268 -25.78 -14.26 -13.54
C THR A 268 -26.60 -15.50 -13.17
N GLY A 269 -27.29 -15.50 -12.02
CA GLY A 269 -28.02 -16.65 -11.50
C GLY A 269 -27.15 -17.86 -11.10
N ARG A 270 -25.82 -17.77 -11.29
CA ARG A 270 -24.87 -18.88 -11.15
C ARG A 270 -24.42 -19.12 -9.70
N PHE A 271 -24.48 -18.10 -8.85
CA PHE A 271 -23.92 -18.13 -7.51
C PHE A 271 -24.99 -18.00 -6.44
N LEU A 272 -24.82 -18.67 -5.30
CA LEU A 272 -25.55 -18.37 -4.06
C LEU A 272 -25.27 -16.92 -3.60
N PRO A 273 -26.08 -16.35 -2.70
CA PRO A 273 -25.73 -15.07 -2.07
C PRO A 273 -24.30 -15.13 -1.51
N PRO A 274 -23.44 -14.13 -1.81
CA PRO A 274 -22.01 -14.22 -1.52
C PRO A 274 -21.73 -14.10 -0.02
N VAL A 275 -20.60 -14.67 0.40
CA VAL A 275 -19.88 -14.21 1.60
C VAL A 275 -18.99 -13.05 1.18
N LEU A 276 -19.04 -11.93 1.91
CA LEU A 276 -18.16 -10.79 1.66
C LEU A 276 -16.94 -10.88 2.58
N LEU A 277 -15.75 -10.93 2.02
CA LEU A 277 -14.49 -10.95 2.75
C LEU A 277 -13.73 -9.66 2.49
N GLY A 278 -13.42 -8.92 3.54
CA GLY A 278 -12.59 -7.74 3.47
C GLY A 278 -11.28 -7.93 4.21
N HIS A 279 -10.19 -7.37 3.66
CA HIS A 279 -8.91 -7.29 4.35
C HIS A 279 -8.58 -5.83 4.68
N SER A 280 -8.18 -5.54 5.92
CA SER A 280 -7.84 -4.18 6.38
C SER A 280 -8.95 -3.17 6.07
N GLU A 281 -8.69 -2.11 5.27
CA GLU A 281 -9.73 -1.18 4.79
C GLU A 281 -10.94 -1.89 4.16
N GLY A 282 -10.68 -2.96 3.40
CA GLY A 282 -11.71 -3.76 2.75
C GLY A 282 -12.70 -4.36 3.76
N SER A 283 -12.29 -4.60 5.01
CA SER A 283 -13.18 -5.07 6.08
C SER A 283 -14.29 -4.08 6.37
N LEU A 284 -13.97 -2.78 6.44
CA LEU A 284 -14.99 -1.75 6.65
C LEU A 284 -15.89 -1.61 5.40
N VAL A 285 -15.33 -1.76 4.20
CA VAL A 285 -16.09 -1.75 2.95
C VAL A 285 -17.16 -2.86 2.94
N VAL A 286 -16.78 -4.10 3.26
CA VAL A 286 -17.74 -5.22 3.28
C VAL A 286 -18.77 -5.12 4.41
N ILE A 287 -18.40 -4.55 5.56
CA ILE A 287 -19.31 -4.28 6.67
C ILE A 287 -20.36 -3.25 6.23
N MET A 288 -19.95 -2.14 5.61
CA MET A 288 -20.85 -1.10 5.13
C MET A 288 -21.75 -1.61 4.00
N ALA A 289 -21.22 -2.39 3.05
CA ALA A 289 -22.06 -2.98 2.00
C ALA A 289 -23.11 -3.92 2.60
N ALA A 290 -22.72 -4.78 3.55
CA ALA A 290 -23.65 -5.68 4.22
C ALA A 290 -24.72 -4.94 5.06
N SER A 291 -24.40 -3.78 5.64
CA SER A 291 -25.35 -2.97 6.40
C SER A 291 -26.34 -2.22 5.50
N GLN A 292 -25.91 -1.78 4.31
CA GLN A 292 -26.74 -1.05 3.35
C GLN A 292 -27.65 -1.96 2.54
N ALA A 293 -27.20 -3.17 2.22
CA ALA A 293 -27.93 -4.09 1.35
C ALA A 293 -29.22 -4.66 2.01
N GLY A 294 -29.40 -4.52 3.33
CA GLY A 294 -30.62 -4.94 4.04
C GLY A 294 -31.84 -4.01 3.91
N VAL A 295 -31.74 -2.89 3.16
CA VAL A 295 -32.78 -1.83 3.17
C VAL A 295 -33.67 -1.83 1.92
N ALA A 296 -33.27 -2.49 0.83
CA ALA A 296 -34.05 -2.55 -0.41
C ALA A 296 -34.52 -3.99 -0.72
N ASP A 297 -35.83 -4.23 -0.65
CA ASP A 297 -36.55 -5.36 -1.27
C ASP A 297 -36.31 -6.80 -0.77
N GLY A 298 -36.18 -7.03 0.54
CA GLY A 298 -36.54 -8.31 1.17
C GLY A 298 -35.72 -9.56 0.79
N GLY A 299 -34.67 -9.40 -0.01
CA GLY A 299 -33.64 -10.41 -0.23
C GLY A 299 -32.61 -10.41 0.89
N ARG A 300 -31.92 -11.54 1.10
CA ARG A 300 -30.62 -11.55 1.79
C ARG A 300 -29.53 -11.40 0.72
N PRO A 301 -29.03 -10.20 0.43
CA PRO A 301 -28.05 -9.97 -0.64
C PRO A 301 -26.66 -10.52 -0.30
N VAL A 302 -26.43 -10.91 0.96
CA VAL A 302 -25.16 -11.44 1.49
C VAL A 302 -25.47 -12.59 2.45
N GLN A 303 -24.64 -13.63 2.45
CA GLN A 303 -24.75 -14.79 3.34
C GLN A 303 -24.04 -14.58 4.69
N ALA A 304 -22.84 -13.98 4.67
CA ALA A 304 -22.03 -13.68 5.85
C ALA A 304 -20.96 -12.62 5.52
N VAL A 305 -20.34 -12.05 6.55
CA VAL A 305 -19.20 -11.14 6.42
C VAL A 305 -17.97 -11.74 7.10
N ILE A 306 -16.80 -11.61 6.48
CA ILE A 306 -15.50 -11.93 7.06
C ILE A 306 -14.68 -10.64 7.10
N SER A 307 -14.36 -10.17 8.30
CA SER A 307 -13.46 -9.04 8.55
C SER A 307 -12.08 -9.58 8.92
N ALA A 308 -11.10 -9.44 8.03
CA ALA A 308 -9.74 -9.90 8.26
C ALA A 308 -8.80 -8.71 8.47
N ALA A 309 -8.10 -8.67 9.62
CA ALA A 309 -7.23 -7.56 10.00
C ALA A 309 -7.92 -6.18 9.87
N GLY A 310 -9.24 -6.13 10.08
CA GLY A 310 -10.07 -4.94 9.93
C GLY A 310 -10.07 -4.08 11.19
N ASN A 311 -9.98 -2.77 11.01
CA ASN A 311 -9.86 -1.83 12.12
C ASN A 311 -11.18 -1.70 12.90
N GLY A 312 -11.09 -1.80 14.23
CA GLY A 312 -12.23 -1.55 15.13
C GLY A 312 -12.46 -0.07 15.42
N ASP A 313 -11.36 0.70 15.48
CA ASP A 313 -11.37 2.14 15.72
C ASP A 313 -11.56 2.96 14.44
N ARG A 314 -11.95 4.22 14.62
CA ARG A 314 -11.96 5.20 13.52
C ARG A 314 -10.55 5.41 12.97
N ILE A 315 -10.45 5.66 11.67
CA ILE A 315 -9.15 5.74 10.98
C ILE A 315 -8.23 6.83 11.54
N ASP A 316 -8.79 7.94 12.01
CA ASP A 316 -8.01 9.01 12.64
C ASP A 316 -7.37 8.57 13.95
N GLN A 317 -8.12 7.88 14.82
CA GLN A 317 -7.57 7.31 16.05
C GLN A 317 -6.50 6.27 15.74
N GLN A 318 -6.77 5.38 14.79
CA GLN A 318 -5.80 4.36 14.40
C GLN A 318 -4.51 4.97 13.82
N LEU A 319 -4.62 5.96 12.94
CA LEU A 319 -3.45 6.66 12.40
C LEU A 319 -2.64 7.28 13.53
N LEU A 320 -3.29 7.92 14.51
CA LEU A 320 -2.61 8.46 15.68
C LEU A 320 -1.93 7.39 16.52
N ASP A 321 -2.57 6.25 16.75
CA ASP A 321 -1.97 5.16 17.54
C ASP A 321 -0.78 4.53 16.83
N GLN A 322 -0.87 4.33 15.51
CA GLN A 322 0.25 3.88 14.67
C GLN A 322 1.42 4.87 14.72
N LEU A 323 1.13 6.16 14.53
CA LEU A 323 2.16 7.20 14.55
C LEU A 323 2.75 7.37 15.95
N THR A 324 1.98 7.22 17.03
CA THR A 324 2.48 7.35 18.40
C THR A 324 3.48 6.25 18.76
N ARG A 325 3.27 5.03 18.24
CA ARG A 325 4.21 3.91 18.42
C ARG A 325 5.55 4.16 17.72
N VAL A 326 5.50 4.92 16.64
CA VAL A 326 6.63 5.31 15.81
C VAL A 326 7.33 6.52 16.42
N ASP A 327 6.68 7.68 16.39
CA ASP A 327 7.21 8.97 16.73
C ASP A 327 6.08 9.83 17.33
N PRO A 328 6.08 10.03 18.66
CA PRO A 328 5.07 10.86 19.32
C PRO A 328 5.01 12.30 18.82
N VAL A 329 6.11 12.88 18.33
CA VAL A 329 6.15 14.25 17.79
C VAL A 329 5.43 14.30 16.45
N LEU A 330 5.67 13.31 15.59
CA LEU A 330 4.96 13.14 14.34
C LEU A 330 3.46 12.89 14.58
N ALA A 331 3.12 12.08 15.59
CA ALA A 331 1.73 11.83 15.98
C ALA A 331 1.02 13.10 16.46
N GLU A 332 1.70 13.95 17.24
CA GLU A 332 1.14 15.23 17.68
C GLU A 332 0.88 16.17 16.51
N ALA A 333 1.81 16.25 15.55
CA ALA A 333 1.64 17.03 14.33
C ALA A 333 0.47 16.52 13.48
N ALA A 334 0.40 15.20 13.26
CA ALA A 334 -0.71 14.58 12.54
C ALA A 334 -2.05 14.79 13.25
N GLY A 335 -2.08 14.76 14.59
CA GLY A 335 -3.29 15.00 15.38
C GLY A 335 -3.85 16.40 15.19
N ARG A 336 -3.00 17.42 15.14
CA ARG A 336 -3.43 18.79 14.83
C ARG A 336 -4.08 18.88 13.45
N ASP A 337 -3.48 18.23 12.46
CA ASP A 337 -4.01 18.23 11.09
C ASP A 337 -5.29 17.42 10.95
N LEU A 338 -5.42 16.27 11.65
CA LEU A 338 -6.67 15.50 11.70
C LEU A 338 -7.82 16.33 12.30
N GLU A 339 -7.58 17.10 13.36
CA GLU A 339 -8.61 17.99 13.92
C GLU A 339 -9.04 19.08 12.93
N ARG A 340 -8.10 19.63 12.16
CA ARG A 340 -8.41 20.60 11.09
C ARG A 340 -9.22 19.97 9.98
N ILE A 341 -8.80 18.80 9.49
CA ILE A 341 -9.50 18.03 8.45
C ILE A 341 -10.92 17.70 8.89
N ARG A 342 -11.10 17.32 10.17
CA ARG A 342 -12.42 17.06 10.77
C ARG A 342 -13.33 18.29 10.76
N ARG A 343 -12.79 19.49 10.96
CA ARG A 343 -13.52 20.78 10.85
C ARG A 343 -13.72 21.26 9.41
N GLY A 344 -13.22 20.52 8.42
CA GLY A 344 -13.29 20.92 7.00
C GLY A 344 -12.17 21.88 6.57
N GLU A 345 -11.19 22.14 7.44
CA GLU A 345 -10.04 23.00 7.17
C GLU A 345 -8.95 22.20 6.41
N ALA A 346 -8.04 22.92 5.75
CA ALA A 346 -6.82 22.33 5.18
C ALA A 346 -5.80 21.99 6.30
N PRO A 347 -5.01 20.92 6.16
CA PRO A 347 -3.90 20.62 7.07
C PRO A 347 -2.86 21.76 7.05
N GLN A 348 -2.10 21.92 8.13
CA GLN A 348 -0.96 22.83 8.21
C GLN A 348 0.32 22.22 7.67
N GLU A 349 0.43 20.89 7.69
CA GLU A 349 1.54 20.18 7.05
C GLU A 349 2.91 20.53 7.66
N ASP A 350 2.94 20.87 8.96
CA ASP A 350 4.11 21.37 9.70
C ASP A 350 5.27 20.36 9.77
N HIS A 351 5.08 19.12 9.32
CA HIS A 351 6.08 18.06 9.32
C HIS A 351 6.06 17.26 8.01
N ALA A 352 7.25 16.93 7.48
CA ALA A 352 7.38 16.24 6.18
C ALA A 352 6.66 14.89 6.13
N GLY A 353 6.71 14.11 7.22
CA GLY A 353 5.98 12.84 7.32
C GLY A 353 4.45 13.00 7.32
N VAL A 354 3.94 14.16 7.75
CA VAL A 354 2.50 14.48 7.76
C VAL A 354 2.02 14.91 6.38
N ARG A 355 2.86 15.65 5.64
CA ARG A 355 2.59 16.04 4.24
C ARG A 355 2.25 14.86 3.34
N ALA A 356 3.03 13.78 3.43
CA ALA A 356 2.79 12.58 2.64
C ALA A 356 1.47 11.86 3.00
N LEU A 357 1.01 11.97 4.25
CA LEU A 357 -0.23 11.35 4.73
C LEU A 357 -1.47 12.14 4.29
N PHE A 358 -1.37 13.47 4.22
CA PHE A 358 -2.50 14.37 3.94
C PHE A 358 -2.39 15.08 2.59
N ASP A 359 -1.75 14.44 1.62
CA ASP A 359 -1.70 14.92 0.24
C ASP A 359 -3.11 15.35 -0.23
N PRO A 360 -3.25 16.53 -0.89
CA PRO A 360 -4.53 17.04 -1.36
C PRO A 360 -5.40 16.03 -2.11
N ILE A 361 -4.78 15.10 -2.87
CA ILE A 361 -5.49 14.07 -3.63
C ILE A 361 -6.25 13.08 -2.73
N ASN A 362 -5.85 12.94 -1.46
CA ASN A 362 -6.43 11.99 -0.51
C ASN A 362 -7.31 12.66 0.56
N LEU A 363 -7.36 14.00 0.62
CA LEU A 363 -8.04 14.73 1.70
C LEU A 363 -9.54 14.45 1.77
N ALA A 364 -10.24 14.44 0.64
CA ALA A 364 -11.67 14.10 0.62
C ALA A 364 -11.92 12.67 1.10
N TYR A 365 -11.06 11.75 0.69
CA TYR A 365 -11.13 10.35 1.05
C TYR A 365 -10.93 10.16 2.56
N ILE A 366 -9.84 10.68 3.11
CA ILE A 366 -9.53 10.61 4.55
C ILE A 366 -10.65 11.29 5.36
N ARG A 367 -11.08 12.49 4.96
CA ARG A 367 -12.17 13.21 5.65
C ARG A 367 -13.45 12.38 5.71
N SER A 368 -13.83 11.75 4.60
CA SER A 368 -15.04 10.91 4.54
C SER A 368 -14.88 9.63 5.38
N TRP A 369 -13.70 9.00 5.35
CA TRP A 369 -13.40 7.81 6.13
C TRP A 369 -13.43 8.09 7.62
N MET A 370 -12.87 9.22 8.06
CA MET A 370 -12.89 9.66 9.45
C MET A 370 -14.30 9.75 10.03
N GLN A 371 -15.35 9.97 9.23
CA GLN A 371 -16.72 10.07 9.73
C GLN A 371 -17.33 8.71 10.10
N ILE A 372 -16.69 7.61 9.71
CA ILE A 372 -17.23 6.27 9.84
C ILE A 372 -16.65 5.63 11.10
N ASP A 373 -17.53 5.15 11.97
CA ASP A 373 -17.20 4.38 13.17
C ASP A 373 -17.43 2.88 12.85
N PRO A 374 -16.37 2.07 12.69
CA PRO A 374 -16.50 0.68 12.27
C PRO A 374 -17.38 -0.17 13.19
N ALA A 375 -17.31 0.05 14.51
CA ALA A 375 -18.12 -0.67 15.48
C ALA A 375 -19.62 -0.34 15.32
N ARG A 376 -19.95 0.93 15.04
CA ARG A 376 -21.34 1.33 14.74
C ARG A 376 -21.86 0.75 13.44
N GLU A 377 -21.03 0.68 12.39
CA GLU A 377 -21.44 0.06 11.13
C GLU A 377 -21.62 -1.45 11.29
N LEU A 378 -20.71 -2.11 12.01
CA LEU A 378 -20.81 -3.54 12.31
C LEU A 378 -22.09 -3.89 13.09
N ALA A 379 -22.51 -3.04 14.04
CA ALA A 379 -23.74 -3.24 14.81
C ALA A 379 -25.02 -3.23 13.95
N LYS A 380 -24.97 -2.72 12.71
CA LYS A 380 -26.09 -2.72 11.76
C LYS A 380 -26.16 -4.00 10.93
N VAL A 381 -25.11 -4.84 10.95
CA VAL A 381 -25.03 -6.06 10.14
C VAL A 381 -25.84 -7.19 10.79
N ASN A 382 -26.84 -7.70 10.08
CA ASN A 382 -27.78 -8.72 10.57
C ASN A 382 -27.49 -10.15 10.04
N VAL A 383 -26.31 -10.37 9.45
CA VAL A 383 -25.84 -11.68 8.97
C VAL A 383 -24.66 -12.15 9.86
N PRO A 384 -24.32 -13.45 9.86
CA PRO A 384 -23.16 -13.92 10.60
C PRO A 384 -21.88 -13.17 10.21
N VAL A 385 -21.08 -12.80 11.21
CA VAL A 385 -19.78 -12.13 11.03
C VAL A 385 -18.67 -12.96 11.66
N LEU A 386 -17.61 -13.21 10.90
CA LEU A 386 -16.34 -13.76 11.39
C LEU A 386 -15.29 -12.65 11.42
N ILE A 387 -14.65 -12.45 12.57
CA ILE A 387 -13.52 -11.54 12.72
C ILE A 387 -12.25 -12.37 12.83
N LEU A 388 -11.29 -12.11 11.94
CA LEU A 388 -9.98 -12.75 11.89
C LEU A 388 -8.90 -11.75 12.25
N TRP A 389 -8.08 -12.10 13.24
CA TRP A 389 -7.06 -11.22 13.78
C TRP A 389 -5.79 -11.97 14.17
N GLY A 390 -4.63 -11.36 13.91
CA GLY A 390 -3.33 -11.86 14.35
C GLY A 390 -2.90 -11.22 15.67
N ASP A 391 -2.51 -12.01 16.66
CA ASP A 391 -2.04 -11.53 17.98
C ASP A 391 -0.74 -10.69 17.91
N ARG A 392 -0.01 -10.80 16.79
CA ARG A 392 1.19 -10.01 16.49
C ARG A 392 0.96 -8.90 15.47
N GLU A 393 -0.29 -8.60 15.14
CA GLU A 393 -0.60 -7.51 14.22
C GLU A 393 -0.33 -6.16 14.92
N GLU A 394 0.81 -5.53 14.58
CA GLU A 394 1.23 -4.27 15.22
C GLU A 394 0.54 -3.04 14.59
N ARG A 395 -0.23 -3.21 13.51
CA ARG A 395 -0.79 -2.09 12.72
C ARG A 395 -2.21 -1.68 13.10
N VAL A 396 -2.91 -2.41 13.93
CA VAL A 396 -4.32 -2.12 14.21
C VAL A 396 -4.64 -2.48 15.67
N SER A 397 -5.46 -1.68 16.35
CA SER A 397 -5.99 -1.94 17.69
C SER A 397 -7.31 -2.71 17.66
#